data_AF-K0RYX0-F1
#
_entry.id   AF-K0RYX0-F1
#
_cell.length_a   1.000
_cell.length_b   1.000
_cell.length_c   1.000
_cell.angle_alpha   90.00
_cell.angle_beta   90.00
_cell.angle_gamma   90.00
#
_symmetry.space_group_name_H-M   'P 1'
#
loop_
_entity.id
_entity.type
_entity.pdbx_description
1 polymer ?
#
loop_
_entity_poly.entity_id
_entity_poly.type
_entity_poly.pdbx_seq_one_letter_code
_entity_poly.pdbx_strand_id
1 'polypeptide(L)'
;MSANNSYDDGSVDSNYDPEIPTIETTAGSVDGLEDMSSTIRAEFKTYQSVLPKPDELLQQKHSYAFLRKRIEDAGLETPQFLKYTFEGGIKPHVALCCLLLSEYQSRNDDEREKGIFMRIHSLLVYAISFGRWIPQINYPPDFIRYQFNRVAVAVPTHPNVKAEVLRKKIKDRGLPVPNYFLDPEDPKQFPPHIALLVVLQDGEKESRKLNSVLNRLVFSLFAWVALFLRIVLEVIGGAGAIWGGAEVFGLRNHENRELWRWISIAIGALCFLRFLTLNAPQREDEGDILGPTGPWSLRLSVRLRAVCDHPFHYFVRAAPPPTPSAQQKKDT
;
A
#
# COMPACT_ATOMS: atom_id res chain seq x y z
N MET A 1 -29.42 -18.59 26.30
CA MET A 1 -29.77 -17.17 26.13
C MET A 1 -28.77 -16.57 25.15
N SER A 2 -29.08 -16.65 23.86
CA SER A 2 -28.26 -16.05 22.79
C SER A 2 -28.87 -14.70 22.46
N ALA A 3 -28.14 -13.61 22.76
CA ALA A 3 -28.56 -12.27 22.41
C ALA A 3 -28.36 -12.06 20.91
N ASN A 4 -29.46 -12.05 20.16
CA ASN A 4 -29.49 -11.59 18.77
C ASN A 4 -29.32 -10.07 18.77
N ASN A 5 -28.09 -9.60 18.54
CA ASN A 5 -27.86 -8.21 18.13
C ASN A 5 -28.24 -8.08 16.66
N SER A 6 -29.54 -7.86 16.42
CA SER A 6 -30.07 -7.35 15.16
C SER A 6 -29.48 -5.96 14.94
N TYR A 7 -28.41 -5.88 14.16
CA TYR A 7 -27.97 -4.61 13.60
C TYR A 7 -29.05 -4.16 12.63
N ASP A 8 -29.75 -3.10 12.99
CA ASP A 8 -30.66 -2.36 12.13
C ASP A 8 -29.81 -1.76 11.00
N ASP A 9 -29.74 -2.47 9.88
CA ASP A 9 -29.08 -2.03 8.66
C ASP A 9 -29.96 -0.93 8.07
N GLY A 10 -29.82 0.28 8.61
CA GLY A 10 -30.44 1.49 8.10
C GLY A 10 -29.93 1.72 6.68
N SER A 11 -30.59 1.08 5.72
CA SER A 11 -30.42 1.33 4.29
C SER A 11 -30.87 2.76 4.04
N VAL A 12 -29.94 3.70 4.19
CA VAL A 12 -30.14 5.10 3.85
C VAL A 12 -30.41 5.14 2.35
N ASP A 13 -31.64 5.50 1.98
CA ASP A 13 -32.09 5.75 0.62
C ASP A 13 -31.08 6.64 -0.12
N SER A 14 -30.31 6.05 -1.03
CA SER A 14 -29.33 6.74 -1.87
C SER A 14 -29.96 7.51 -3.04
N ASN A 15 -31.29 7.66 -3.04
CA ASN A 15 -32.07 8.14 -4.19
C ASN A 15 -32.53 9.59 -4.10
N TYR A 16 -32.05 10.37 -3.12
CA TYR A 16 -32.29 11.81 -3.06
C TYR A 16 -31.14 12.55 -3.78
N ASP A 17 -31.31 12.81 -5.08
CA ASP A 17 -30.48 13.75 -5.85
C ASP A 17 -31.33 15.01 -6.12
N PRO A 18 -31.59 15.85 -5.10
CA PRO A 18 -32.21 17.15 -5.35
C PRO A 18 -31.25 17.94 -6.26
N GLU A 19 -31.77 18.68 -7.23
CA GLU A 19 -30.96 19.59 -8.04
C GLU A 19 -30.35 20.65 -7.12
N ILE A 20 -29.13 20.39 -6.65
CA ILE A 20 -28.41 21.28 -5.73
C ILE A 20 -27.88 22.45 -6.55
N PRO A 21 -28.04 23.70 -6.08
CA PRO A 21 -27.44 24.85 -6.73
C PRO A 21 -25.93 24.61 -6.88
N THR A 22 -25.50 24.54 -8.14
CA THR A 22 -24.10 24.41 -8.50
C THR A 22 -23.39 25.62 -7.91
N ILE A 23 -22.55 25.41 -6.89
CA ILE A 23 -21.65 26.46 -6.43
C ILE A 23 -20.79 26.80 -7.65
N GLU A 24 -20.99 28.00 -8.22
CA GLU A 24 -20.13 28.58 -9.24
C GLU A 24 -18.80 28.97 -8.60
N THR A 25 -18.08 27.99 -8.05
CA THR A 25 -16.68 28.17 -7.70
C THR A 25 -15.93 28.43 -9.00
N THR A 26 -15.08 29.45 -8.99
CA THR A 26 -14.08 29.83 -10.01
C THR A 26 -13.01 28.75 -10.26
N ALA A 27 -13.32 27.49 -9.96
CA ALA A 27 -12.48 26.30 -10.01
C ALA A 27 -12.24 25.77 -11.43
N GLY A 28 -12.41 26.63 -12.44
CA GLY A 28 -11.90 26.39 -13.79
C GLY A 28 -10.40 26.70 -13.91
N SER A 29 -9.84 27.54 -13.02
CA SER A 29 -8.40 27.84 -12.97
C SER A 29 -7.64 26.82 -12.12
N VAL A 30 -6.36 26.57 -12.47
CA VAL A 30 -5.39 25.83 -11.66
C VAL A 30 -5.33 26.42 -10.24
N ASP A 31 -5.42 27.76 -10.12
CA ASP A 31 -5.39 28.46 -8.83
C ASP A 31 -6.56 28.05 -7.92
N GLY A 32 -7.74 27.78 -8.49
CA GLY A 32 -8.91 27.36 -7.71
C GLY A 32 -8.78 25.95 -7.15
N LEU A 33 -8.01 25.08 -7.80
CA LEU A 33 -7.72 23.74 -7.32
C LEU A 33 -6.76 23.77 -6.12
N GLU A 34 -5.74 24.62 -6.19
CA GLU A 34 -4.77 24.81 -5.11
C GLU A 34 -5.43 25.42 -3.88
N ASP A 35 -6.26 26.45 -4.07
CA ASP A 35 -7.02 27.08 -3.00
C ASP A 35 -7.93 26.09 -2.27
N MET A 36 -8.69 25.27 -3.01
CA MET A 36 -9.55 24.26 -2.42
C MET A 36 -8.76 23.15 -1.71
N SER A 37 -7.66 22.68 -2.29
CA SER A 37 -6.75 21.70 -1.65
C SER A 37 -6.16 22.25 -0.35
N SER A 38 -5.76 23.52 -0.34
CA SER A 38 -5.23 24.21 0.84
C SER A 38 -6.28 24.35 1.94
N THR A 39 -7.52 24.70 1.57
CA THR A 39 -8.67 24.80 2.47
C THR A 39 -8.99 23.44 3.11
N ILE A 40 -9.07 22.37 2.31
CA ILE A 40 -9.31 21.01 2.81
C ILE A 40 -8.20 20.58 3.78
N ARG A 41 -6.92 20.89 3.49
CA ARG A 41 -5.80 20.57 4.39
C ARG A 41 -5.87 21.37 5.69
N ALA A 42 -6.25 22.64 5.62
CA ALA A 42 -6.39 23.51 6.78
C ALA A 42 -7.53 23.03 7.70
N GLU A 43 -8.68 22.68 7.12
CA GLU A 43 -9.78 22.03 7.84
C GLU A 43 -9.32 20.72 8.46
N PHE A 44 -8.69 19.84 7.69
CA PHE A 44 -8.24 18.54 8.20
C PHE A 44 -7.35 18.64 9.45
N LYS A 45 -6.47 19.65 9.48
CA LYS A 45 -5.55 19.88 10.58
C LYS A 45 -6.25 20.14 11.92
N THR A 46 -7.49 20.63 11.92
CA THR A 46 -8.25 20.84 13.17
C THR A 46 -8.80 19.54 13.75
N TYR A 47 -9.11 18.54 12.91
CA TYR A 47 -9.70 17.26 13.32
C TYR A 47 -8.69 16.15 13.59
N GLN A 48 -7.43 16.40 13.21
CA GLN A 48 -6.37 15.41 13.22
C GLN A 48 -6.18 14.69 14.56
N SER A 49 -6.35 15.38 15.69
CA SER A 49 -6.21 14.80 17.04
C SER A 49 -7.38 13.90 17.46
N VAL A 50 -8.55 14.05 16.84
CA VAL A 50 -9.79 13.34 17.18
C VAL A 50 -9.99 12.11 16.31
N LEU A 51 -9.48 12.16 15.07
CA LEU A 51 -9.63 11.09 14.09
C LEU A 51 -8.87 9.81 14.50
N PRO A 52 -9.40 8.62 14.20
CA PRO A 52 -8.68 7.37 14.36
C PRO A 52 -7.39 7.36 13.53
N LYS A 53 -6.43 6.54 13.93
CA LYS A 53 -5.17 6.38 13.17
C LYS A 53 -5.47 5.75 11.79
N PRO A 54 -4.65 6.01 10.76
CA PRO A 54 -4.85 5.45 9.42
C PRO A 54 -5.06 3.93 9.40
N ASP A 55 -4.31 3.20 10.23
CA ASP A 55 -4.41 1.74 10.32
C ASP A 55 -5.78 1.28 10.85
N GLU A 56 -6.34 2.01 11.81
CA GLU A 56 -7.68 1.75 12.36
C GLU A 56 -8.75 2.10 11.33
N LEU A 57 -8.52 3.20 10.59
CA LEU A 57 -9.41 3.62 9.51
C LEU A 57 -9.56 2.55 8.41
N LEU A 58 -8.46 1.88 8.09
CA LEU A 58 -8.41 0.81 7.10
C LEU A 58 -9.04 -0.50 7.60
N GLN A 59 -8.95 -0.78 8.90
CA GLN A 59 -9.44 -2.04 9.48
C GLN A 59 -10.93 -2.02 9.81
N GLN A 60 -11.46 -0.89 10.29
CA GLN A 60 -12.77 -0.87 10.93
C GLN A 60 -13.93 -0.49 10.00
N LYS A 61 -13.71 -0.36 8.68
CA LYS A 61 -14.73 0.09 7.69
C LYS A 61 -15.62 1.19 8.29
N HIS A 62 -15.02 2.21 8.90
CA HIS A 62 -15.81 3.20 9.63
C HIS A 62 -16.81 3.84 8.67
N SER A 63 -18.07 3.84 9.07
CA SER A 63 -19.09 4.55 8.32
C SER A 63 -18.84 6.05 8.41
N TYR A 64 -19.27 6.76 7.38
CA TYR A 64 -19.30 8.23 7.36
C TYR A 64 -19.97 8.81 8.62
N ALA A 65 -21.08 8.20 9.05
CA ALA A 65 -21.82 8.60 10.25
C ALA A 65 -20.99 8.46 11.53
N PHE A 66 -20.16 7.41 11.64
CA PHE A 66 -19.29 7.23 12.79
C PHE A 66 -18.25 8.36 12.89
N LEU A 67 -17.61 8.71 11.78
CA LEU A 67 -16.59 9.77 11.74
C LEU A 67 -17.20 11.13 12.07
N ARG A 68 -18.36 11.44 11.50
CA ARG A 68 -19.10 12.67 11.80
C ARG A 68 -19.47 12.76 13.27
N LYS A 69 -20.12 11.73 13.81
CA LYS A 69 -20.50 11.67 15.23
C LYS A 69 -19.30 11.87 16.15
N ARG A 70 -18.16 11.24 15.85
CA ARG A 70 -16.94 11.37 16.66
C ARG A 70 -16.39 12.81 16.68
N ILE A 71 -16.52 13.55 15.58
CA ILE A 71 -16.10 14.95 15.49
C ILE A 71 -17.08 15.85 16.25
N GLU A 72 -18.38 15.61 16.09
CA GLU A 72 -19.45 16.32 16.80
C GLU A 72 -19.35 16.09 18.32
N ASP A 73 -19.11 14.85 18.77
CA ASP A 73 -18.91 14.49 20.18
C ASP A 73 -17.66 15.19 20.78
N ALA A 74 -16.67 15.54 19.95
CA ALA A 74 -15.51 16.32 20.36
C ALA A 74 -15.76 17.84 20.39
N GLY A 75 -16.97 18.29 20.05
CA GLY A 75 -17.35 19.72 20.02
C GLY A 75 -16.70 20.51 18.89
N LEU A 76 -16.25 19.83 17.83
CA LEU A 76 -15.65 20.47 16.66
C LEU A 76 -16.70 20.66 15.55
N GLU A 77 -16.55 21.69 14.72
CA GLU A 77 -17.42 21.88 13.56
C GLU A 77 -17.26 20.70 12.59
N THR A 78 -18.32 20.24 11.93
CA THR A 78 -18.18 19.16 10.94
C THR A 78 -17.42 19.70 9.71
N PRO A 79 -16.36 19.04 9.21
CA PRO A 79 -15.64 19.50 8.01
C PRO A 79 -16.51 19.47 6.76
N GLN A 80 -16.21 20.30 5.77
CA GLN A 80 -17.01 20.38 4.54
C GLN A 80 -17.14 19.04 3.81
N PHE A 81 -16.10 18.20 3.83
CA PHE A 81 -16.15 16.87 3.21
C PHE A 81 -16.95 15.82 4.01
N LEU A 82 -17.36 16.13 5.24
CA LEU A 82 -18.27 15.34 6.08
C LEU A 82 -19.62 16.03 6.35
N LYS A 83 -19.84 17.20 5.75
CA LYS A 83 -21.17 17.81 5.69
C LYS A 83 -21.99 17.11 4.61
N TYR A 84 -23.30 17.03 4.82
CA TYR A 84 -24.20 16.56 3.76
C TYR A 84 -24.24 17.59 2.64
N THR A 85 -24.61 17.16 1.43
CA THR A 85 -24.63 18.05 0.26
C THR A 85 -25.63 19.21 0.42
N PHE A 86 -26.74 19.01 1.14
CA PHE A 86 -27.68 20.08 1.48
C PHE A 86 -27.14 21.09 2.51
N GLU A 87 -26.10 20.72 3.26
CA GLU A 87 -25.40 21.59 4.22
C GLU A 87 -24.25 22.38 3.54
N GLY A 88 -24.16 22.32 2.21
CA GLY A 88 -23.03 22.88 1.46
C GLY A 88 -21.78 21.98 1.50
N GLY A 89 -21.92 20.71 1.85
CA GLY A 89 -20.82 19.76 1.91
C GLY A 89 -20.25 19.40 0.53
N ILE A 90 -18.94 19.18 0.48
CA ILE A 90 -18.23 18.72 -0.72
C ILE A 90 -18.29 17.19 -0.73
N LYS A 91 -18.67 16.59 -1.86
CA LYS A 91 -18.67 15.13 -2.00
C LYS A 91 -17.24 14.59 -1.77
N PRO A 92 -17.02 13.56 -0.92
CA PRO A 92 -15.67 13.09 -0.57
C PRO A 92 -14.78 12.72 -1.75
N HIS A 93 -15.36 12.18 -2.84
CA HIS A 93 -14.60 11.85 -4.05
C HIS A 93 -14.10 13.10 -4.79
N VAL A 94 -14.84 14.20 -4.77
CA VAL A 94 -14.41 15.48 -5.35
C VAL A 94 -13.25 16.04 -4.54
N ALA A 95 -13.39 16.08 -3.21
CA ALA A 95 -12.32 16.50 -2.31
C ALA A 95 -11.04 15.68 -2.51
N LEU A 96 -11.17 14.35 -2.61
CA LEU A 96 -10.06 13.44 -2.89
C LEU A 96 -9.42 13.70 -4.26
N CYS A 97 -10.22 13.84 -5.32
CA CYS A 97 -9.73 14.16 -6.66
C CYS A 97 -8.93 15.46 -6.65
N CYS A 98 -9.45 16.51 -6.01
CA CYS A 98 -8.81 17.80 -6.02
C CYS A 98 -7.50 17.82 -5.21
N LEU A 99 -7.50 17.14 -4.06
CA LEU A 99 -6.29 16.91 -3.28
C LEU A 99 -5.22 16.19 -4.13
N LEU A 100 -5.56 15.05 -4.72
CA LEU A 100 -4.62 14.22 -5.48
C LEU A 100 -4.17 14.88 -6.79
N LEU A 101 -5.05 15.63 -7.46
CA LEU A 101 -4.72 16.33 -8.70
C LEU A 101 -3.77 17.51 -8.42
N SER A 102 -3.98 18.25 -7.33
CA SER A 102 -3.05 19.31 -6.90
C SER A 102 -1.67 18.72 -6.57
N GLU A 103 -1.59 17.58 -5.88
CA GLU A 103 -0.33 16.89 -5.59
C GLU A 103 0.35 16.36 -6.87
N TYR A 104 -0.42 15.83 -7.81
CA TYR A 104 0.08 15.35 -9.09
C TYR A 104 0.69 16.48 -9.93
N GLN A 105 0.03 17.65 -9.98
CA GLN A 105 0.53 18.83 -10.69
C GLN A 105 1.84 19.34 -10.05
N SER A 106 1.83 19.58 -8.74
CA SER A 106 3.03 20.01 -8.00
C SER A 106 4.21 19.05 -8.17
N ARG A 107 3.95 17.74 -8.20
CA ARG A 107 5.00 16.73 -8.39
C ARG A 107 5.61 16.74 -9.79
N ASN A 108 4.82 16.99 -10.83
CA ASN A 108 5.36 17.06 -12.20
C ASN A 108 6.34 18.23 -12.37
N ASP A 109 6.10 19.35 -11.68
CA ASP A 109 7.01 20.49 -11.68
C ASP A 109 8.32 20.15 -10.95
N ASP A 110 8.22 19.47 -9.80
CA ASP A 110 9.35 18.99 -9.00
C ASP A 110 10.23 17.94 -9.71
N GLU A 111 9.61 17.00 -10.43
CA GLU A 111 10.34 15.94 -11.15
C GLU A 111 11.13 16.49 -12.34
N ARG A 112 10.69 17.62 -12.93
CA ARG A 112 11.43 18.31 -14.00
C ARG A 112 12.77 18.86 -13.51
N GLU A 113 12.85 19.27 -12.24
CA GLU A 113 14.06 19.81 -11.63
C GLU A 113 15.02 18.71 -11.14
N LYS A 114 14.49 17.60 -10.62
CA LYS A 114 15.27 16.52 -9.98
C LYS A 114 15.78 15.43 -10.94
N GLY A 115 15.56 15.61 -12.25
CA GLY A 115 15.64 14.54 -13.25
C GLY A 115 16.97 13.79 -13.39
N ILE A 116 18.11 14.40 -13.06
CA ILE A 116 19.42 13.73 -13.18
C ILE A 116 19.75 12.90 -11.93
N PHE A 117 19.56 13.47 -10.74
CA PHE A 117 19.90 12.80 -9.48
C PHE A 117 19.00 11.57 -9.22
N MET A 118 17.69 11.68 -9.50
CA MET A 118 16.78 10.55 -9.36
C MET A 118 17.08 9.40 -10.32
N ARG A 119 17.58 9.68 -11.53
CA ARG A 119 17.94 8.62 -12.50
C ARG A 119 19.14 7.81 -12.03
N ILE A 120 20.19 8.47 -11.53
CA ILE A 120 21.37 7.78 -10.99
C ILE A 120 20.98 6.95 -9.76
N HIS A 121 20.18 7.52 -8.86
CA HIS A 121 19.69 6.80 -7.68
C HIS A 121 18.84 5.60 -8.07
N SER A 122 17.87 5.76 -8.98
CA SER A 122 17.02 4.67 -9.48
C SER A 122 17.84 3.55 -10.13
N LEU A 123 18.88 3.89 -10.91
CA LEU A 123 19.80 2.90 -11.48
C LEU A 123 20.62 2.16 -10.43
N LEU A 124 21.12 2.86 -9.40
CA LEU A 124 21.90 2.25 -8.33
C LEU A 124 21.05 1.34 -7.45
N VAL A 125 19.85 1.80 -7.11
CA VAL A 125 18.77 1.02 -6.47
C VAL A 125 18.46 -0.23 -7.31
N TYR A 126 18.17 -0.06 -8.60
CA TYR A 126 17.91 -1.16 -9.52
C TYR A 126 19.07 -2.16 -9.59
N ALA A 127 20.32 -1.69 -9.66
CA ALA A 127 21.51 -2.54 -9.68
C ALA A 127 21.67 -3.35 -8.37
N ILE A 128 21.54 -2.71 -7.21
CA ILE A 128 21.63 -3.38 -5.89
C ILE A 128 20.52 -4.41 -5.70
N SER A 129 19.36 -4.17 -6.30
CA SER A 129 18.22 -5.09 -6.25
C SER A 129 18.21 -6.19 -7.32
N PHE A 130 19.32 -6.36 -8.06
CA PHE A 130 19.41 -7.31 -9.18
C PHE A 130 18.30 -7.13 -10.23
N GLY A 131 17.93 -5.87 -10.50
CA GLY A 131 16.93 -5.50 -11.48
C GLY A 131 15.49 -5.86 -11.11
N ARG A 132 15.23 -6.24 -9.85
CA ARG A 132 13.90 -6.62 -9.37
C ARG A 132 13.29 -5.66 -8.34
N TRP A 133 13.88 -4.48 -8.09
CA TRP A 133 13.21 -3.50 -7.23
C TRP A 133 11.98 -2.93 -7.92
N ILE A 134 10.81 -3.43 -7.54
CA ILE A 134 9.58 -2.70 -7.70
C ILE A 134 9.53 -1.75 -6.51
N PRO A 135 9.40 -0.42 -6.72
CA PRO A 135 9.22 0.52 -5.62
C PRO A 135 8.05 0.01 -4.78
N GLN A 136 8.36 -0.48 -3.59
CA GLN A 136 7.34 -1.02 -2.72
C GLN A 136 6.57 0.18 -2.17
N ILE A 137 5.36 0.34 -2.70
CA ILE A 137 4.40 1.33 -2.25
C ILE A 137 3.79 0.78 -0.97
N ASN A 138 4.50 1.01 0.11
CA ASN A 138 4.24 0.39 1.39
C ASN A 138 3.29 1.18 2.28
N TYR A 139 2.99 2.41 1.86
CA TYR A 139 2.12 3.30 2.58
C TYR A 139 0.79 3.34 1.84
N PRO A 140 -0.33 3.04 2.51
CA PRO A 140 -1.66 3.16 1.92
C PRO A 140 -1.90 4.50 1.18
N PRO A 141 -1.43 5.66 1.69
CA PRO A 141 -1.45 6.93 0.95
C PRO A 141 -0.73 6.86 -0.40
N ASP A 142 0.48 6.28 -0.45
CA ASP A 142 1.25 6.16 -1.68
C ASP A 142 0.55 5.23 -2.68
N PHE A 143 -0.18 4.23 -2.19
CA PHE A 143 -0.96 3.33 -3.05
C PHE A 143 -2.15 4.03 -3.66
N ILE A 144 -2.86 4.84 -2.88
CA ILE A 144 -3.94 5.71 -3.37
C ILE A 144 -3.38 6.68 -4.41
N ARG A 145 -2.26 7.37 -4.12
CA ARG A 145 -1.59 8.26 -5.07
C ARG A 145 -1.15 7.53 -6.34
N TYR A 146 -0.61 6.32 -6.22
CA TYR A 146 -0.19 5.54 -7.37
C TYR A 146 -1.38 5.12 -8.25
N GLN A 147 -2.46 4.62 -7.67
CA GLN A 147 -3.69 4.32 -8.41
C GLN A 147 -4.22 5.58 -9.10
N PHE A 148 -4.18 6.72 -8.42
CA PHE A 148 -4.62 8.00 -8.97
C PHE A 148 -3.74 8.46 -10.13
N ASN A 149 -2.42 8.45 -9.97
CA ASN A 149 -1.47 8.92 -10.97
C ASN A 149 -1.60 8.15 -12.30
N ARG A 150 -1.98 6.86 -12.25
CA ARG A 150 -2.26 6.06 -13.45
C ARG A 150 -3.47 6.58 -14.24
N VAL A 151 -4.42 7.21 -13.57
CA VAL A 151 -5.65 7.75 -14.17
C VAL A 151 -5.69 9.26 -14.23
N ALA A 152 -4.74 9.97 -13.62
CA ALA A 152 -4.73 11.42 -13.48
C ALA A 152 -4.85 12.14 -14.84
N VAL A 153 -4.24 11.58 -15.88
CA VAL A 153 -4.35 12.10 -17.28
C VAL A 153 -5.76 12.03 -17.86
N ALA A 154 -6.63 11.18 -17.30
CA ALA A 154 -8.03 11.00 -17.68
C ALA A 154 -9.00 11.73 -16.75
N VAL A 155 -8.52 12.16 -15.57
CA VAL A 155 -9.32 12.93 -14.61
C VAL A 155 -9.44 14.37 -15.15
N PRO A 156 -10.66 14.87 -15.37
CA PRO A 156 -10.86 16.26 -15.78
C PRO A 156 -10.44 17.21 -14.65
N THR A 157 -9.89 18.35 -15.02
CA THR A 157 -9.48 19.40 -14.07
C THR A 157 -10.66 20.12 -13.42
N HIS A 158 -11.87 19.99 -13.99
CA HIS A 158 -13.08 20.60 -13.44
C HIS A 158 -13.62 19.78 -12.26
N PRO A 159 -13.93 20.42 -11.11
CA PRO A 159 -14.32 19.72 -9.87
C PRO A 159 -15.71 19.06 -9.95
N ASN A 160 -16.59 19.48 -10.85
CA ASN A 160 -18.00 19.08 -10.88
C ASN A 160 -18.30 17.86 -11.76
N VAL A 161 -17.37 16.91 -11.87
CA VAL A 161 -17.60 15.70 -12.67
C VAL A 161 -18.16 14.59 -11.79
N LYS A 162 -19.39 14.15 -12.11
CA LYS A 162 -20.04 13.00 -11.46
C LYS A 162 -19.12 11.77 -11.53
N ALA A 163 -19.06 11.01 -10.44
CA ALA A 163 -18.21 9.83 -10.33
C ALA A 163 -18.43 8.79 -11.45
N GLU A 164 -19.68 8.59 -11.89
CA GLU A 164 -20.03 7.71 -13.02
C GLU A 164 -19.38 8.15 -14.34
N VAL A 165 -19.42 9.45 -14.62
CA VAL A 165 -18.82 10.02 -15.84
C VAL A 165 -17.30 9.86 -15.79
N LEU A 166 -16.71 10.06 -14.61
CA LEU A 166 -15.28 9.84 -14.40
C LEU A 166 -14.89 8.37 -14.62
N ARG A 167 -15.63 7.44 -14.01
CA ARG A 167 -15.44 5.99 -14.22
C ARG A 167 -15.51 5.63 -15.69
N LYS A 168 -16.53 6.11 -16.39
CA LYS A 168 -16.72 5.86 -17.82
C LYS A 168 -15.52 6.38 -18.63
N LYS A 169 -15.09 7.64 -18.40
CA LYS A 169 -13.91 8.21 -19.08
C LYS A 169 -12.62 7.43 -18.83
N ILE A 170 -12.40 6.92 -17.62
CA ILE A 170 -11.24 6.10 -17.29
C ILE A 170 -11.31 4.76 -18.04
N LYS A 171 -12.48 4.10 -18.03
CA LYS A 171 -12.72 2.84 -18.76
C LYS A 171 -12.57 3.00 -20.28
N ASP A 172 -13.11 4.08 -20.84
CA ASP A 172 -13.05 4.39 -22.27
C ASP A 172 -11.59 4.57 -22.77
N ARG A 173 -10.66 4.92 -21.86
CA ARG A 173 -9.22 5.00 -22.14
C ARG A 173 -8.45 3.70 -21.90
N GLY A 174 -9.14 2.61 -21.57
CA GLY A 174 -8.51 1.32 -21.25
C GLY A 174 -7.69 1.34 -19.95
N LEU A 175 -7.95 2.31 -19.07
CA LEU A 175 -7.25 2.42 -17.79
C LEU A 175 -8.05 1.68 -16.70
N PRO A 176 -7.39 1.04 -15.73
CA PRO A 176 -8.09 0.43 -14.61
C PRO A 176 -8.67 1.50 -13.69
N VAL A 177 -9.93 1.33 -13.30
CA VAL A 177 -10.62 2.24 -12.37
C VAL A 177 -10.09 1.98 -10.95
N PRO A 178 -9.56 2.99 -10.26
CA PRO A 178 -9.18 2.88 -8.85
C PRO A 178 -10.33 2.41 -7.96
N ASN A 179 -10.01 1.65 -6.91
CA ASN A 179 -11.03 1.03 -6.04
C ASN A 179 -11.93 2.08 -5.36
N TYR A 180 -11.40 3.27 -5.10
CA TYR A 180 -12.14 4.39 -4.49
C TYR A 180 -12.99 5.19 -5.48
N PHE A 181 -12.99 4.82 -6.76
CA PHE A 181 -13.94 5.32 -7.75
C PHE A 181 -14.99 4.29 -8.16
N LEU A 182 -14.94 3.06 -7.64
CA LEU A 182 -15.94 2.02 -7.93
C LEU A 182 -17.34 2.41 -7.41
N ASP A 183 -18.35 1.68 -7.88
CA ASP A 183 -19.74 1.87 -7.44
C ASP A 183 -19.88 1.54 -5.94
N PRO A 184 -20.74 2.26 -5.18
CA PRO A 184 -21.01 1.99 -3.77
C PRO A 184 -21.36 0.54 -3.43
N GLU A 185 -21.98 -0.16 -4.38
CA GLU A 185 -22.44 -1.52 -4.27
C GLU A 185 -21.35 -2.56 -4.57
N ASP A 186 -20.19 -2.13 -5.10
CA ASP A 186 -19.08 -3.03 -5.40
C ASP A 186 -18.41 -3.48 -4.08
N PRO A 187 -18.32 -4.79 -3.79
CA PRO A 187 -17.69 -5.27 -2.56
C PRO A 187 -16.20 -4.92 -2.44
N LYS A 188 -15.56 -4.54 -3.55
CA LYS A 188 -14.17 -4.08 -3.61
C LYS A 188 -14.03 -2.56 -3.48
N GLN A 189 -15.14 -1.84 -3.38
CA GLN A 189 -15.10 -0.38 -3.25
C GLN A 189 -14.36 0.01 -1.98
N PHE A 190 -13.39 0.90 -2.14
CA PHE A 190 -12.71 1.52 -1.02
C PHE A 190 -13.34 2.89 -0.75
N PRO A 191 -13.98 3.14 0.41
CA PRO A 191 -14.75 4.37 0.58
C PRO A 191 -13.89 5.63 0.39
N PRO A 192 -14.30 6.58 -0.47
CA PRO A 192 -13.45 7.71 -0.86
C PRO A 192 -13.12 8.65 0.31
N HIS A 193 -13.99 8.73 1.31
CA HIS A 193 -13.70 9.49 2.53
C HIS A 193 -12.58 8.86 3.36
N ILE A 194 -12.50 7.52 3.43
CA ILE A 194 -11.39 6.83 4.10
C ILE A 194 -10.09 7.08 3.32
N ALA A 195 -10.12 6.98 1.99
CA ALA A 195 -8.98 7.30 1.15
C ALA A 195 -8.48 8.75 1.37
N LEU A 196 -9.41 9.71 1.44
CA LEU A 196 -9.11 11.11 1.71
C LEU A 196 -8.43 11.29 3.07
N LEU A 197 -8.99 10.70 4.13
CA LEU A 197 -8.43 10.78 5.47
C LEU A 197 -7.03 10.15 5.53
N VAL A 198 -6.85 8.99 4.90
CA VAL A 198 -5.55 8.31 4.83
C VAL A 198 -4.51 9.20 4.13
N VAL A 199 -4.85 9.83 3.00
CA VAL A 199 -3.93 10.73 2.29
C VAL A 199 -3.61 11.98 3.10
N LEU A 200 -4.60 12.54 3.81
CA LEU A 200 -4.41 13.74 4.64
C LEU A 200 -3.58 13.46 5.89
N GLN A 201 -3.73 12.29 6.52
CA GLN A 201 -2.94 11.86 7.68
C GLN A 201 -1.48 11.57 7.34
N ASP A 202 -1.15 11.30 6.08
CA ASP A 202 0.23 11.06 5.62
C ASP A 202 1.18 12.26 5.84
N GLY A 203 0.62 13.46 6.04
CA GLY A 203 1.38 14.66 6.39
C GLY A 203 2.07 14.59 7.76
N GLU A 204 1.74 13.62 8.61
CA GLU A 204 2.38 13.46 9.92
C GLU A 204 3.83 12.95 9.83
N LYS A 205 4.70 13.65 10.56
CA LYS A 205 6.16 13.59 10.47
C LYS A 205 6.79 12.22 10.80
N GLU A 206 6.03 11.24 11.27
CA GLU A 206 6.58 9.93 11.63
C GLU A 206 6.94 9.07 10.42
N SER A 207 6.12 9.06 9.36
CA SER A 207 6.42 8.27 8.15
C SER A 207 7.64 8.83 7.40
N ARG A 208 7.81 10.16 7.37
CA ARG A 208 8.99 10.80 6.76
C ARG A 208 10.28 10.55 7.55
N LYS A 209 10.22 10.51 8.89
CA LYS A 209 11.38 10.10 9.72
C LYS A 209 11.73 8.64 9.46
N LEU A 210 10.74 7.77 9.28
CA LEU A 210 10.96 6.35 8.97
C LEU A 210 11.41 6.10 7.53
N ASN A 211 11.07 6.97 6.58
CA ASN A 211 11.57 6.94 5.20
C ASN A 211 13.01 7.44 5.06
N SER A 212 13.70 7.77 6.15
CA SER A 212 15.14 7.99 6.10
C SER A 212 15.81 6.81 5.40
N VAL A 213 16.62 7.12 4.38
CA VAL A 213 17.45 6.15 3.65
C VAL A 213 18.21 5.24 4.63
N LEU A 214 18.61 5.80 5.77
CA LEU A 214 19.25 5.07 6.86
C LEU A 214 18.39 3.91 7.39
N ASN A 215 17.09 4.12 7.63
CA ASN A 215 16.22 3.04 8.11
C ASN A 215 16.08 1.94 7.07
N ARG A 216 15.93 2.30 5.79
CA ARG A 216 15.89 1.31 4.70
C ARG A 216 17.18 0.50 4.63
N LEU A 217 18.33 1.16 4.80
CA LEU A 217 19.64 0.50 4.87
C LEU A 217 19.75 -0.43 6.09
N VAL A 218 19.31 0.03 7.27
CA VAL A 218 19.32 -0.76 8.51
C VAL A 218 18.44 -2.00 8.38
N PHE A 219 17.20 -1.86 7.89
CA PHE A 219 16.32 -3.00 7.66
C PHE A 219 16.83 -3.93 6.56
N SER A 220 17.46 -3.39 5.51
CA SER A 220 18.09 -4.19 4.47
C SER A 220 19.25 -5.02 5.02
N LEU A 221 20.14 -4.40 5.79
CA LEU A 221 21.23 -5.07 6.47
C LEU A 221 20.70 -6.15 7.42
N PHE A 222 19.67 -5.83 8.21
CA PHE A 222 19.04 -6.78 9.11
C PHE A 222 18.43 -7.98 8.36
N ALA A 223 17.73 -7.75 7.25
CA ALA A 223 17.20 -8.79 6.40
C ALA A 223 18.30 -9.69 5.80
N TRP A 224 19.43 -9.11 5.41
CA TRP A 224 20.60 -9.87 4.95
C TRP A 224 21.18 -10.74 6.06
N VAL A 225 21.36 -10.19 7.27
CA VAL A 225 21.85 -10.96 8.42
C VAL A 225 20.90 -12.10 8.75
N ALA A 226 19.59 -11.84 8.82
CA ALA A 226 18.58 -12.86 9.05
C ALA A 226 18.61 -13.96 7.99
N LEU A 227 18.75 -13.58 6.71
CA LEU A 227 18.90 -14.50 5.60
C LEU A 227 20.12 -15.41 5.75
N PHE A 228 21.29 -14.82 6.03
CA PHE A 228 22.54 -15.58 6.21
C PHE A 228 22.46 -16.52 7.42
N LEU A 229 21.93 -16.05 8.55
CA LEU A 229 21.73 -16.90 9.73
C LEU A 229 20.86 -18.11 9.39
N ARG A 230 19.80 -17.92 8.60
CA ARG A 230 18.91 -19.00 8.21
C ARG A 230 19.58 -20.00 7.28
N ILE A 231 20.36 -19.55 6.30
CA ILE A 231 21.17 -20.43 5.44
C ILE A 231 22.16 -21.25 6.27
N VAL A 232 22.86 -20.59 7.21
CA VAL A 232 23.83 -21.26 8.08
C VAL A 232 23.14 -22.33 8.93
N LEU A 233 22.00 -22.03 9.54
CA LEU A 233 21.31 -22.96 10.42
C LEU A 233 20.64 -24.11 9.66
N GLU A 234 19.90 -23.82 8.59
CA GLU A 234 19.09 -24.83 7.90
C GLU A 234 19.90 -25.66 6.91
N VAL A 235 20.86 -25.06 6.20
CA VAL A 235 21.61 -25.71 5.12
C VAL A 235 22.95 -26.22 5.63
N ILE A 236 23.79 -25.32 6.13
CA ILE A 236 25.14 -25.68 6.62
C ILE A 236 25.02 -26.52 7.90
N GLY A 237 24.08 -26.17 8.79
CA GLY A 237 23.78 -26.92 10.00
C GLY A 237 23.25 -28.33 9.69
N GLY A 238 22.38 -28.47 8.68
CA GLY A 238 21.91 -29.78 8.22
C GLY A 238 23.04 -30.67 7.71
N ALA A 239 23.92 -30.13 6.85
CA ALA A 239 25.09 -30.86 6.35
C ALA A 239 26.08 -31.23 7.48
N GLY A 240 26.35 -30.28 8.37
CA GLY A 240 27.24 -30.45 9.52
C GLY A 240 26.72 -31.46 10.54
N ALA A 241 25.41 -31.51 10.78
CA ALA A 241 24.79 -32.47 11.68
C ALA A 241 24.97 -33.93 11.19
N ILE A 242 24.87 -34.18 9.89
CA ILE A 242 25.13 -35.51 9.32
C ILE A 242 26.61 -35.86 9.44
N TRP A 243 27.49 -34.92 9.08
CA TRP A 243 28.94 -35.13 9.12
C TRP A 243 29.48 -35.38 10.53
N GLY A 244 29.04 -34.58 11.51
CA GLY A 244 29.42 -34.69 12.91
C GLY A 244 28.70 -35.84 13.62
N GLY A 245 27.42 -36.07 13.33
CA GLY A 245 26.66 -37.19 13.88
C GLY A 245 27.29 -38.54 13.50
N ALA A 246 27.72 -38.70 12.24
CA ALA A 246 28.40 -39.91 11.81
C ALA A 246 29.70 -40.20 12.58
N GLU A 247 30.40 -39.16 13.03
CA GLU A 247 31.59 -39.28 13.90
C GLU A 247 31.21 -39.69 15.32
N VAL A 248 30.20 -39.04 15.92
CA VAL A 248 29.73 -39.35 17.28
C VAL A 248 29.22 -40.79 17.38
N PHE A 249 28.53 -41.29 16.35
CA PHE A 249 28.02 -42.66 16.32
C PHE A 249 29.06 -43.71 15.87
N GLY A 250 30.30 -43.32 15.59
CA GLY A 250 31.35 -44.24 15.11
C GLY A 250 31.07 -44.85 13.73
N LEU A 251 30.17 -44.25 12.94
CA LEU A 251 29.86 -44.67 11.58
C LEU A 251 30.91 -44.19 10.57
N ARG A 252 31.63 -43.10 10.92
CA ARG A 252 32.69 -42.51 10.10
C ARG A 252 34.08 -42.90 10.62
N ASN A 253 34.78 -43.69 9.83
CA ASN A 253 36.16 -44.14 10.03
C ASN A 253 37.08 -43.57 8.94
N HIS A 254 38.39 -43.81 9.05
CA HIS A 254 39.37 -43.32 8.08
C HIS A 254 39.07 -43.81 6.64
N GLU A 255 38.61 -45.05 6.50
CA GLU A 255 38.37 -45.68 5.19
C GLU A 255 37.11 -45.16 4.47
N ASN A 256 36.06 -44.78 5.22
CA ASN A 256 34.78 -44.36 4.65
C ASN A 256 34.49 -42.85 4.82
N ARG A 257 35.49 -42.07 5.23
CA ARG A 257 35.39 -40.62 5.44
C ARG A 257 34.89 -39.88 4.19
N GLU A 258 35.38 -40.28 3.01
CA GLU A 258 34.98 -39.69 1.73
C GLU A 258 33.51 -39.97 1.39
N LEU A 259 33.02 -41.18 1.68
CA LEU A 259 31.61 -41.53 1.49
C LEU A 259 30.70 -40.63 2.33
N TRP A 260 31.01 -40.47 3.62
CA TRP A 260 30.25 -39.58 4.51
C TRP A 260 30.33 -38.11 4.10
N ARG A 261 31.38 -37.70 3.38
CA ARG A 261 31.51 -36.33 2.85
C ARG A 261 30.49 -36.10 1.76
N TRP A 262 30.40 -37.03 0.82
CA TRP A 262 29.40 -36.97 -0.25
C TRP A 262 27.98 -37.07 0.28
N ILE A 263 27.72 -37.94 1.26
CA ILE A 263 26.40 -38.02 1.92
C ILE A 263 26.05 -36.68 2.59
N SER A 264 26.97 -36.08 3.35
CA SER A 264 26.76 -34.77 3.98
C SER A 264 26.49 -33.67 2.93
N ILE A 265 27.25 -33.64 1.84
CA ILE A 265 27.03 -32.69 0.73
C ILE A 265 25.65 -32.92 0.08
N ALA A 266 25.25 -34.17 -0.17
CA ALA A 266 23.96 -34.50 -0.76
C ALA A 266 22.80 -34.06 0.14
N ILE A 267 22.89 -34.32 1.46
CA ILE A 267 21.89 -33.83 2.42
C ILE A 267 21.88 -32.31 2.48
N GLY A 268 23.06 -31.67 2.49
CA GLY A 268 23.18 -30.21 2.40
C GLY A 268 22.49 -29.63 1.16
N ALA A 269 22.64 -30.27 0.00
CA ALA A 269 21.98 -29.86 -1.24
C ALA A 269 20.45 -30.03 -1.17
N LEU A 270 19.94 -31.11 -0.53
CA LEU A 270 18.50 -31.27 -0.29
C LEU A 270 17.95 -30.23 0.68
N CYS A 271 18.69 -29.92 1.76
CA CYS A 271 18.36 -28.83 2.67
C CYS A 271 18.33 -27.48 1.95
N PHE A 272 19.29 -27.22 1.06
CA PHE A 272 19.32 -26.02 0.24
C PHE A 272 18.14 -25.94 -0.73
N LEU A 273 17.79 -27.03 -1.41
CA LEU A 273 16.62 -27.08 -2.30
C LEU A 273 15.33 -26.81 -1.50
N ARG A 274 15.17 -27.45 -0.33
CA ARG A 274 14.05 -27.17 0.57
C ARG A 274 14.01 -25.70 0.97
N PHE A 275 15.15 -25.13 1.37
CA PHE A 275 15.28 -23.72 1.70
C PHE A 275 14.83 -22.83 0.53
N LEU A 276 15.27 -23.11 -0.69
CA LEU A 276 14.82 -22.38 -1.88
C LEU A 276 13.31 -22.53 -2.12
N THR A 277 12.74 -23.73 -1.97
CA THR A 277 11.29 -23.92 -2.19
C THR A 277 10.43 -23.22 -1.15
N LEU A 278 10.85 -23.19 0.12
CA LEU A 278 10.11 -22.53 1.20
C LEU A 278 10.25 -21.02 1.18
N ASN A 279 11.34 -20.49 0.61
CA ASN A 279 11.57 -19.06 0.48
C ASN A 279 11.31 -18.52 -0.93
N ALA A 280 10.92 -19.37 -1.87
CA ALA A 280 10.49 -18.94 -3.19
C ALA A 280 9.22 -18.11 -3.06
N PRO A 281 9.13 -16.94 -3.72
CA PRO A 281 7.93 -16.11 -3.67
C PRO A 281 6.73 -16.89 -4.19
N GLN A 282 5.74 -17.17 -3.34
CA GLN A 282 4.48 -17.76 -3.78
C GLN A 282 3.60 -16.69 -4.43
N ARG A 283 2.92 -17.04 -5.52
CA ARG A 283 2.00 -16.13 -6.23
C ARG A 283 0.72 -15.84 -5.45
N GLU A 284 0.38 -16.70 -4.49
CA GLU A 284 -0.91 -16.64 -3.78
C GLU A 284 -0.93 -15.64 -2.61
N ASP A 285 0.24 -15.11 -2.22
CA ASP A 285 0.35 -14.01 -1.24
C ASP A 285 -0.16 -12.65 -1.75
N GLU A 286 -0.71 -12.60 -2.97
CA GLU A 286 -1.38 -11.41 -3.52
C GLU A 286 -2.71 -11.09 -2.77
N GLY A 287 -3.22 -12.00 -1.94
CA GLY A 287 -4.49 -11.85 -1.22
C GLY A 287 -4.41 -11.72 0.31
N ASP A 288 -3.22 -11.86 0.93
CA ASP A 288 -3.12 -11.86 2.40
C ASP A 288 -3.29 -10.44 2.97
N ILE A 289 -3.79 -10.34 4.21
CA ILE A 289 -4.38 -9.18 4.93
C ILE A 289 -3.56 -7.87 4.88
N LEU A 290 -2.28 -7.93 4.51
CA LEU A 290 -1.41 -6.77 4.31
C LEU A 290 -1.57 -6.11 2.93
N GLY A 291 -2.27 -6.76 2.01
CA GLY A 291 -2.43 -6.34 0.63
C GLY A 291 -1.10 -6.00 -0.06
N PRO A 292 -1.12 -5.14 -1.09
CA PRO A 292 0.08 -4.69 -1.79
C PRO A 292 1.08 -3.91 -0.91
N THR A 293 0.76 -3.61 0.36
CA THR A 293 1.51 -2.65 1.20
C THR A 293 2.68 -3.23 2.00
N GLY A 294 2.98 -4.52 1.93
CA GLY A 294 4.28 -5.01 2.41
C GLY A 294 4.36 -5.24 3.91
N PRO A 295 5.44 -5.90 4.37
CA PRO A 295 5.83 -5.88 5.78
C PRO A 295 6.15 -4.47 6.30
N TRP A 296 6.04 -3.45 5.46
CA TRP A 296 6.38 -2.07 5.71
C TRP A 296 5.19 -1.18 6.06
N SER A 297 3.95 -1.64 5.89
CA SER A 297 2.80 -0.98 6.52
C SER A 297 2.66 -1.37 8.00
N LEU A 298 3.30 -2.47 8.40
CA LEU A 298 3.22 -3.02 9.74
C LEU A 298 3.93 -2.17 10.81
N ARG A 299 3.56 -2.31 12.08
CA ARG A 299 4.31 -1.70 13.20
C ARG A 299 5.71 -2.30 13.30
N LEU A 300 6.68 -1.53 13.82
CA LEU A 300 8.11 -1.91 13.91
C LEU A 300 8.33 -3.35 14.38
N SER A 301 7.66 -3.76 15.46
CA SER A 301 7.77 -5.11 16.02
C SER A 301 7.29 -6.19 15.07
N VAL A 302 6.19 -5.95 14.37
CA VAL A 302 5.63 -6.88 13.38
C VAL A 302 6.49 -6.89 12.12
N ARG A 303 7.10 -5.75 11.72
CA ARG A 303 8.09 -5.72 10.62
C ARG A 303 9.28 -6.61 10.92
N LEU A 304 9.87 -6.47 12.12
CA LEU A 304 11.02 -7.27 12.53
C LEU A 304 10.69 -8.75 12.51
N ARG A 305 9.52 -9.14 13.04
CA ARG A 305 9.04 -10.53 12.95
C ARG A 305 8.92 -10.99 11.49
N ALA A 306 8.26 -10.21 10.63
CA ALA A 306 8.09 -10.57 9.22
C ALA A 306 9.43 -10.71 8.47
N VAL A 307 10.42 -9.86 8.78
CA VAL A 307 11.76 -9.96 8.19
C VAL A 307 12.51 -11.20 8.67
N CYS A 308 12.36 -11.57 9.95
CA CYS A 308 12.94 -12.80 10.48
C CYS A 308 12.27 -14.05 9.89
N ASP A 309 10.95 -14.03 9.77
CA ASP A 309 10.15 -15.18 9.32
C ASP A 309 10.26 -15.40 7.81
N HIS A 310 10.41 -14.32 7.02
CA HIS A 310 10.46 -14.37 5.56
C HIS A 310 11.45 -13.36 4.98
N PRO A 311 12.77 -13.53 5.20
CA PRO A 311 13.78 -12.55 4.78
C PRO A 311 13.82 -12.38 3.25
N PHE A 312 13.47 -13.41 2.48
CA PHE A 312 13.39 -13.29 1.03
C PHE A 312 12.25 -12.40 0.54
N HIS A 313 11.11 -12.36 1.23
CA HIS A 313 9.99 -11.49 0.85
C HIS A 313 10.33 -10.00 1.00
N TYR A 314 11.35 -9.69 1.82
CA TYR A 314 11.89 -8.34 1.91
C TYR A 314 12.61 -7.91 0.63
N PHE A 315 13.36 -8.83 -0.01
CA PHE A 315 14.15 -8.56 -1.22
C PHE A 315 13.40 -8.83 -2.52
N VAL A 316 12.52 -9.83 -2.51
CA VAL A 316 11.83 -10.34 -3.69
C VAL A 316 10.35 -10.35 -3.38
N ARG A 317 9.63 -9.30 -3.82
CA ARG A 317 8.17 -9.37 -3.95
C ARG A 317 7.79 -9.72 -5.37
N ALA A 318 6.61 -10.34 -5.48
CA ALA A 318 5.97 -10.67 -6.74
C ALA A 318 6.03 -9.48 -7.70
N ALA A 319 6.31 -9.77 -8.97
CA ALA A 319 6.18 -8.80 -10.05
C ALA A 319 4.83 -8.07 -9.90
N PRO A 320 4.74 -6.76 -10.21
CA PRO A 320 3.43 -6.12 -10.21
C PRO A 320 2.54 -6.90 -11.18
N PRO A 321 1.22 -6.96 -10.94
CA PRO A 321 0.32 -7.58 -11.89
C PRO A 321 0.61 -7.01 -13.28
N PRO A 322 0.69 -7.85 -14.33
CA PRO A 322 1.06 -7.41 -15.66
C PRO A 322 0.19 -6.22 -16.07
N THR A 323 0.81 -5.20 -16.66
CA THR A 323 0.05 -4.07 -17.21
C THR A 323 -0.99 -4.60 -18.19
N PRO A 324 -2.23 -4.06 -18.20
CA PRO A 324 -3.32 -4.58 -19.04
C PRO A 324 -2.97 -4.70 -20.53
N SER A 325 -2.09 -3.82 -21.03
CA SER A 325 -1.59 -3.86 -22.40
C SER A 325 -0.78 -5.11 -22.74
N ALA A 326 -0.16 -5.76 -21.74
CA ALA A 326 0.55 -7.03 -21.91
C ALA A 326 -0.38 -8.25 -21.86
N GLN A 327 -1.56 -8.13 -21.24
CA GLN A 327 -2.60 -9.16 -21.26
C GLN A 327 -3.42 -9.13 -22.55
N GLN A 328 -3.81 -7.94 -23.03
CA GLN A 328 -4.54 -7.80 -24.30
C GLN A 328 -3.78 -8.38 -25.51
N LYS A 329 -2.45 -8.39 -25.46
CA LYS A 329 -1.60 -8.93 -26.54
C LYS A 329 -1.44 -10.46 -26.51
N LYS A 330 -1.89 -11.14 -25.45
CA LYS A 330 -1.89 -12.60 -25.34
C LYS A 330 -3.21 -13.22 -25.79
N ASP A 331 -4.27 -12.43 -25.88
CA ASP A 331 -5.62 -12.89 -26.20
C ASP A 331 -6.04 -12.57 -27.65
N THR A 332 -5.10 -12.13 -28.49
CA THR A 332 -5.22 -11.94 -29.96
C THR A 332 -4.20 -12.80 -30.68
#